data_AF-Q2U2D2-F1
#
_entry.id   AF-Q2U2D2-F1
#
_cell.length_a   1.000
_cell.length_b   1.000
_cell.length_c   1.000
_cell.angle_alpha   90.00
_cell.angle_beta   90.00
_cell.angle_gamma   90.00
#
_symmetry.space_group_name_H-M   'P 1'
#
loop_
_entity.id
_entity.type
_entity.pdbx_description
1 polymer ?
#
loop_
_entity_poly.entity_id
_entity_poly.type
_entity_poly.pdbx_seq_one_letter_code
_entity_poly.pdbx_strand_id
1 'polypeptide(L)'
;MHEATLPVRARTQSVSTDVPWFLKLDHENEVVYETTDRPLLKSGSLTGLVEQLTRHDRLDLTFNETFLITYPTFVSAANLFDALLQRFHVDPPGQLTQSEMQLWTQHKQKAIRLRVVNILKTWLERFWMEPREEVTTEFLRKMHAQIKNSAVVMETPTAPQLLSAIDQRIQGQEITKRLATPPNSNIPKPITPKNMKKLKILDLDPTELARQLTIIEFNHHARIRPNECLSQKWKKRRSNSTEPSTGVNAMILHSNRLANYVGELVLAQDELKKRVSMIKLFVQAADVGLVSLDCVCSV
;
A
#
# COMPACT_ATOMS: atom_id res chain seq x y z
N MET A 1 -43.16 3.46 43.26
CA MET A 1 -41.90 3.14 43.96
C MET A 1 -41.00 2.46 42.94
N HIS A 2 -39.88 3.12 42.61
CA HIS A 2 -38.87 2.60 41.70
C HIS A 2 -38.11 1.47 42.37
N GLU A 3 -37.99 0.33 41.70
CA GLU A 3 -36.96 -0.66 42.02
C GLU A 3 -36.19 -0.97 40.74
N ALA A 4 -34.93 -0.54 40.74
CA ALA A 4 -34.01 -0.66 39.63
C ALA A 4 -33.49 -2.09 39.53
N THR A 5 -33.82 -2.79 38.45
CA THR A 5 -33.20 -4.07 38.10
C THR A 5 -31.85 -3.80 37.45
N LEU A 6 -30.76 -3.97 38.22
CA LEU A 6 -29.39 -3.94 37.70
C LEU A 6 -29.16 -5.17 36.80
N PRO A 7 -28.59 -5.03 35.60
CA PRO A 7 -28.30 -6.19 34.77
C PRO A 7 -27.03 -6.91 35.25
N VAL A 8 -27.17 -8.22 35.33
CA VAL A 8 -26.19 -9.23 35.70
C VAL A 8 -24.92 -9.09 34.86
N ARG A 9 -23.80 -8.76 35.52
CA ARG A 9 -22.45 -8.78 34.92
C ARG A 9 -22.09 -10.23 34.58
N ALA A 10 -22.18 -10.59 33.31
CA ALA A 10 -21.70 -11.87 32.81
C ALA A 10 -20.19 -11.96 33.03
N ARG A 11 -19.81 -12.97 33.80
CA ARG A 11 -18.45 -13.27 34.26
C ARG A 11 -17.71 -13.97 33.12
N THR A 12 -16.84 -13.27 32.41
CA THR A 12 -15.93 -13.89 31.44
C THR A 12 -14.64 -14.28 32.16
N GLN A 13 -14.52 -15.55 32.57
CA GLN A 13 -13.23 -16.21 32.83
C GLN A 13 -12.71 -16.76 31.48
N SER A 14 -11.43 -16.86 31.13
CA SER A 14 -10.14 -16.44 31.69
C SER A 14 -9.08 -16.95 30.70
N VAL A 15 -8.11 -16.13 30.27
CA VAL A 15 -6.87 -16.62 29.62
C VAL A 15 -5.65 -15.90 30.21
N SER A 16 -5.03 -16.63 31.15
CA SER A 16 -3.64 -16.69 31.63
C SER A 16 -2.79 -15.44 31.92
N THR A 17 -2.27 -15.48 33.16
CA THR A 17 -1.03 -14.89 33.74
C THR A 17 -1.04 -13.41 34.09
N ASP A 18 -0.61 -13.17 35.32
CA ASP A 18 -0.56 -11.92 36.08
C ASP A 18 0.43 -10.93 35.45
N VAL A 19 0.12 -10.42 34.25
CA VAL A 19 0.95 -9.42 33.59
C VAL A 19 0.94 -8.17 34.46
N PRO A 20 2.11 -7.73 34.98
CA PRO A 20 2.19 -6.56 35.82
C PRO A 20 1.50 -5.36 35.16
N TRP A 21 0.78 -4.56 35.95
CA TRP A 21 -0.03 -3.47 35.42
C TRP A 21 0.76 -2.50 34.54
N PHE A 22 2.05 -2.27 34.84
CA PHE A 22 2.94 -1.40 34.07
C PHE A 22 3.34 -1.98 32.71
N LEU A 23 3.15 -3.28 32.48
CA LEU A 23 3.36 -3.95 31.19
C LEU A 23 2.07 -4.09 30.37
N LYS A 24 0.93 -3.62 30.86
CA LYS A 24 -0.31 -3.59 30.06
C LYS A 24 -0.26 -2.49 29.00
N LEU A 25 -1.22 -2.50 28.08
CA LEU A 25 -1.39 -1.43 27.10
C LEU A 25 -1.92 -0.17 27.79
N ASP A 26 -1.49 0.98 27.30
CA ASP A 26 -1.82 2.27 27.92
C ASP A 26 -3.18 2.81 27.43
N HIS A 27 -3.57 2.47 26.19
CA HIS A 27 -4.74 2.99 25.49
C HIS A 27 -5.72 1.88 25.06
N GLU A 28 -5.80 0.79 25.83
CA GLU A 28 -6.73 -0.33 25.56
C GLU A 28 -8.21 0.11 25.58
N ASN A 29 -8.54 1.12 26.36
CA ASN A 29 -9.86 1.74 26.43
C ASN A 29 -10.19 2.67 25.24
N GLU A 30 -9.19 3.04 24.44
CA GLU A 30 -9.36 3.90 23.27
C GLU A 30 -9.52 3.09 21.97
N VAL A 31 -9.57 1.76 22.08
CA VAL A 31 -9.77 0.84 20.96
C VAL A 31 -10.98 -0.05 21.19
N VAL A 32 -11.69 -0.36 20.11
CA VAL A 32 -12.88 -1.22 20.11
C VAL A 32 -12.57 -2.44 19.25
N TYR A 33 -12.79 -3.63 19.82
CA TYR A 33 -12.69 -4.89 19.11
C TYR A 33 -14.07 -5.39 18.72
N GLU A 34 -14.14 -6.06 17.57
CA GLU A 34 -15.33 -6.77 17.14
C GLU A 34 -15.48 -8.07 17.95
N THR A 35 -16.68 -8.32 18.48
CA THR A 35 -17.00 -9.48 19.32
C THR A 35 -17.41 -10.69 18.47
N THR A 36 -16.54 -11.11 17.56
CA THR A 36 -16.63 -12.39 16.85
C THR A 36 -15.59 -13.38 17.41
N ASP A 37 -15.56 -14.61 16.91
CA ASP A 37 -14.66 -15.69 17.39
C ASP A 37 -13.16 -15.30 17.44
N ARG A 38 -12.75 -14.24 16.74
CA ARG A 38 -11.41 -13.64 16.84
C ARG A 38 -11.54 -12.13 17.05
N PRO A 39 -10.94 -11.56 18.10
CA PRO A 39 -11.05 -10.13 18.38
C PRO A 39 -10.29 -9.34 17.30
N LEU A 40 -11.03 -8.81 16.32
CA LEU A 40 -10.51 -7.95 15.27
C LEU A 40 -10.65 -6.49 15.70
N LEU A 41 -9.60 -5.69 15.53
CA LEU A 41 -9.66 -4.27 15.84
C LEU A 41 -10.62 -3.56 14.87
N LYS A 42 -11.67 -2.95 15.41
CA LYS A 42 -12.74 -2.30 14.64
C LYS A 42 -12.52 -0.80 14.48
N SER A 43 -12.16 -0.13 15.57
CA SER A 43 -11.95 1.32 15.59
C SER A 43 -11.10 1.73 16.79
N GLY A 44 -10.54 2.94 16.76
CA GLY A 44 -9.92 3.55 17.92
C GLY A 44 -9.48 4.98 17.67
N SER A 45 -9.02 5.65 18.72
CA SER A 45 -8.33 6.94 18.59
C SER A 45 -7.01 6.78 17.82
N LEU A 46 -6.46 7.87 17.29
CA LEU A 46 -5.13 7.81 16.65
C LEU A 46 -4.07 7.24 17.61
N THR A 47 -4.09 7.67 18.88
CA THR A 47 -3.15 7.21 19.91
C THR A 47 -3.29 5.71 20.17
N GLY A 48 -4.52 5.22 20.32
CA GLY A 48 -4.81 3.80 20.49
C GLY A 48 -4.37 2.97 19.28
N LEU A 49 -4.63 3.45 18.06
CA LEU A 49 -4.19 2.77 16.83
C LEU A 49 -2.66 2.75 16.68
N VAL A 50 -1.97 3.84 17.04
CA VAL A 50 -0.49 3.90 17.04
C VAL A 50 0.10 2.97 18.10
N GLU A 51 -0.55 2.82 19.26
CA GLU A 51 -0.17 1.80 20.23
C GLU A 51 -0.36 0.39 19.65
N GLN A 52 -1.48 0.10 18.97
CA GLN A 52 -1.69 -1.20 18.30
C GLN A 52 -0.62 -1.47 17.22
N LEU A 53 -0.21 -0.44 16.49
CA LEU A 53 0.82 -0.50 15.44
C LEU A 53 2.22 -0.82 16.00
N THR A 54 2.47 -0.48 17.26
CA THR A 54 3.78 -0.54 17.92
C THR A 54 3.77 -1.33 19.22
N ARG A 55 2.86 -2.30 19.34
CA ARG A 55 2.73 -3.16 20.51
C ARG A 55 4.03 -3.84 20.91
N HIS A 56 4.31 -3.86 22.20
CA HIS A 56 5.47 -4.53 22.77
C HIS A 56 5.27 -6.03 22.94
N ASP A 57 4.02 -6.47 23.15
CA ASP A 57 3.67 -7.84 23.51
C ASP A 57 3.42 -8.75 22.31
N ARG A 58 2.88 -8.21 21.21
CA ARG A 58 2.61 -8.95 19.96
C ARG A 58 2.83 -8.09 18.71
N LEU A 59 3.11 -8.74 17.60
CA LEU A 59 3.19 -8.10 16.28
C LEU A 59 2.01 -8.55 15.43
N ASP A 60 1.28 -7.59 14.85
CA ASP A 60 0.21 -7.84 13.89
C ASP A 60 0.60 -7.26 12.53
N LEU A 61 1.20 -8.10 11.68
CA LEU A 61 1.66 -7.66 10.35
C LEU A 61 0.50 -7.23 9.46
N THR A 62 -0.64 -7.91 9.54
CA THR A 62 -1.83 -7.59 8.75
C THR A 62 -2.40 -6.23 9.14
N PHE A 63 -2.51 -5.95 10.44
CA PHE A 63 -2.88 -4.63 10.93
C PHE A 63 -1.88 -3.56 10.49
N ASN A 64 -0.58 -3.81 10.63
CA ASN A 64 0.45 -2.84 10.28
C ASN A 64 0.39 -2.45 8.80
N GLU A 65 0.28 -3.44 7.89
CA GLU A 65 0.15 -3.18 6.45
C GLU A 65 -1.17 -2.45 6.14
N THR A 66 -2.28 -2.88 6.74
CA THR A 66 -3.59 -2.24 6.54
C THR A 66 -3.58 -0.79 7.00
N PHE A 67 -3.03 -0.51 8.19
CA PHE A 67 -2.88 0.84 8.73
C PHE A 67 -2.02 1.69 7.79
N LEU A 68 -0.83 1.22 7.40
CA LEU A 68 0.08 1.99 6.55
C LEU A 68 -0.43 2.19 5.12
N ILE A 69 -1.31 1.32 4.61
CA ILE A 69 -1.98 1.54 3.32
C ILE A 69 -3.09 2.57 3.46
N THR A 70 -3.81 2.61 4.58
CA THR A 70 -5.06 3.37 4.71
C THR A 70 -4.95 4.65 5.54
N TYR A 71 -3.83 4.90 6.22
CA TYR A 71 -3.63 6.09 7.05
C TYR A 71 -3.98 7.43 6.37
N PRO A 72 -3.74 7.66 5.06
CA PRO A 72 -4.02 8.96 4.45
C PRO A 72 -5.51 9.32 4.44
N THR A 73 -6.39 8.37 4.78
CA THR A 73 -7.83 8.60 4.89
C THR A 73 -8.24 9.23 6.22
N PHE A 74 -7.40 9.18 7.24
CA PHE A 74 -7.73 9.68 8.60
C PHE A 74 -6.60 10.43 9.31
N VAL A 75 -5.34 10.37 8.84
CA VAL A 75 -4.21 11.10 9.43
C VAL A 75 -3.21 11.53 8.36
N SER A 76 -2.61 12.71 8.52
CA SER A 76 -1.55 13.19 7.61
C SER A 76 -0.22 12.50 7.90
N ALA A 77 0.70 12.48 6.93
CA ALA A 77 2.04 11.96 7.14
C ALA A 77 2.78 12.65 8.30
N ALA A 78 2.67 13.99 8.40
CA ALA A 78 3.25 14.76 9.50
C ALA A 78 2.70 14.33 10.86
N ASN A 79 1.37 14.27 11.01
CA ASN A 79 0.74 13.89 12.28
C ASN A 79 1.01 12.43 12.66
N LEU A 80 1.12 11.53 11.67
CA LEU A 80 1.50 10.13 11.92
C LEU A 80 2.94 10.04 12.41
N PHE A 81 3.86 10.78 11.80
CA PHE A 81 5.25 10.83 12.25
C PHE A 81 5.36 11.37 13.68
N ASP A 82 4.67 12.46 14.00
CA ASP A 82 4.66 13.05 15.34
C ASP A 82 4.09 12.08 16.38
N ALA A 83 2.98 11.39 16.07
CA ALA A 83 2.39 10.39 16.96
C ALA A 83 3.32 9.19 17.20
N LEU A 84 4.03 8.72 16.16
CA LEU A 84 5.02 7.65 16.29
C LEU A 84 6.22 8.10 17.13
N LEU A 85 6.70 9.33 16.94
CA LEU A 85 7.80 9.88 17.72
C LEU A 85 7.40 10.07 19.19
N GLN A 86 6.19 10.58 19.46
CA GLN A 86 5.64 10.63 20.81
C GLN A 86 5.60 9.23 21.46
N ARG A 87 5.19 8.21 20.70
CA ARG A 87 5.19 6.81 21.19
C ARG A 87 6.60 6.28 21.45
N PHE A 88 7.61 6.68 20.67
CA PHE A 88 9.02 6.33 20.91
C PHE A 88 9.53 6.86 22.26
N HIS A 89 9.10 8.07 22.61
CA HIS A 89 9.45 8.78 23.84
C HIS A 89 8.51 8.44 25.01
N VAL A 90 7.90 7.25 25.02
CA VAL A 90 7.05 6.82 26.14
C VAL A 90 7.81 6.85 27.47
N ASP A 91 7.18 7.46 28.47
CA ASP A 91 7.69 7.59 29.83
C ASP A 91 7.30 6.39 30.70
N PRO A 92 8.13 6.03 31.69
CA PRO A 92 7.76 5.01 32.66
C PRO A 92 6.54 5.45 33.46
N PRO A 93 5.61 4.53 33.77
CA PRO A 93 4.56 4.79 34.74
C PRO A 93 5.14 5.26 36.09
N GLY A 94 4.42 6.16 36.77
CA GLY A 94 4.84 6.62 38.09
C GLY A 94 4.88 5.49 39.13
N GLN A 95 5.65 5.69 40.20
CA GLN A 95 5.70 4.82 41.39
C GLN A 95 6.31 3.41 41.17
N LEU A 96 7.09 3.20 40.11
CA LEU A 96 7.80 1.93 39.92
C LEU A 96 9.00 1.81 40.86
N THR A 97 9.18 0.63 41.46
CA THR A 97 10.44 0.26 42.11
C THR A 97 11.56 0.16 41.08
N GLN A 98 12.82 0.17 41.54
CA GLN A 98 13.98 0.07 40.64
C GLN A 98 13.94 -1.22 39.79
N SER A 99 13.50 -2.35 40.37
CA SER A 99 13.35 -3.62 39.67
C SER A 99 12.23 -3.59 38.63
N GLU A 100 11.09 -2.99 38.94
CA GLU A 100 9.98 -2.84 38.00
C GLU A 100 10.32 -1.89 36.85
N MET A 101 11.06 -0.81 37.13
CA MET A 101 11.55 0.12 36.11
C MET A 101 12.48 -0.58 35.12
N GLN A 102 13.36 -1.46 35.60
CA GLN A 102 14.21 -2.27 34.73
C GLN A 102 13.37 -3.23 33.87
N LEU A 103 12.38 -3.90 34.45
CA LEU A 103 11.50 -4.81 33.73
C LEU A 103 10.69 -4.08 32.65
N TRP A 104 10.11 -2.93 32.98
CA TRP A 104 9.38 -2.07 32.05
C TRP A 104 10.27 -1.60 30.89
N THR A 105 11.49 -1.17 31.20
CA THR A 105 12.46 -0.72 30.18
C THR A 105 12.81 -1.86 29.22
N GLN A 106 13.05 -3.06 29.77
CA GLN A 106 13.46 -4.23 28.99
C GLN A 106 12.33 -4.80 28.13
N HIS A 107 11.12 -4.95 28.69
CA HIS A 107 10.03 -5.68 28.03
C HIS A 107 9.03 -4.78 27.31
N LYS A 108 8.90 -3.50 27.68
CA LYS A 108 7.96 -2.56 27.06
C LYS A 108 8.68 -1.47 26.27
N GLN A 109 9.51 -0.64 26.92
CA GLN A 109 10.09 0.53 26.25
C GLN A 109 11.01 0.17 25.08
N LYS A 110 11.98 -0.76 25.28
CA LYS A 110 12.88 -1.20 24.20
C LYS A 110 12.14 -1.81 23.02
N ALA A 111 11.09 -2.60 23.30
CA ALA A 111 10.25 -3.20 22.27
C ALA A 111 9.50 -2.12 21.48
N ILE A 112 8.84 -1.17 22.16
CA ILE A 112 8.13 -0.05 21.51
C ILE A 112 9.08 0.76 20.63
N ARG A 113 10.25 1.15 21.14
CA ARG A 113 11.26 1.93 20.39
C ARG A 113 11.70 1.22 19.11
N LEU A 114 12.01 -0.07 19.22
CA LEU A 114 12.37 -0.88 18.05
C LEU A 114 11.22 -0.97 17.04
N ARG A 115 9.98 -1.15 17.51
CA ARG A 115 8.80 -1.21 16.64
C ARG A 115 8.55 0.11 15.93
N VAL A 116 8.64 1.24 16.62
CA VAL A 116 8.46 2.57 16.01
C VAL A 116 9.46 2.77 14.88
N VAL A 117 10.76 2.54 15.11
CA VAL A 117 11.80 2.72 14.08
C VAL A 117 11.56 1.79 12.89
N ASN A 118 11.15 0.54 13.15
CA ASN A 118 10.83 -0.42 12.09
C ASN A 118 9.58 -0.03 11.29
N ILE A 119 8.56 0.51 11.94
CA ILE A 119 7.35 1.02 11.28
C ILE A 119 7.69 2.23 10.41
N LEU A 120 8.45 3.21 10.93
CA LEU A 120 8.90 4.36 10.15
C LEU A 120 9.70 3.92 8.91
N LYS A 121 10.62 2.96 9.09
CA LYS A 121 11.41 2.41 7.99
C LYS A 121 10.50 1.74 6.96
N THR A 122 9.60 0.87 7.39
CA THR A 122 8.66 0.14 6.52
C THR A 122 7.72 1.09 5.78
N TRP A 123 7.26 2.13 6.47
CA TRP A 123 6.42 3.18 5.91
C TRP A 123 7.15 3.91 4.78
N LEU A 124 8.37 4.36 5.02
CA LEU A 124 9.18 5.03 4.00
C LEU A 124 9.61 4.11 2.85
N GLU A 125 9.87 2.83 3.12
CA GLU A 125 10.29 1.88 2.07
C GLU A 125 9.14 1.44 1.17
N ARG A 126 7.96 1.14 1.73
CA ARG A 126 6.89 0.42 1.02
C ARG A 126 5.58 1.18 0.90
N PHE A 127 5.26 2.02 1.87
CA PHE A 127 3.94 2.64 2.01
C PHE A 127 3.98 4.17 1.92
N TRP A 128 5.09 4.71 1.41
CA TRP A 128 5.22 6.14 1.18
C TRP A 128 4.40 6.55 -0.03
N MET A 129 3.38 7.37 0.21
CA MET A 129 2.34 7.72 -0.78
C MET A 129 2.35 9.19 -1.17
N GLU A 130 3.25 9.99 -0.58
CA GLU A 130 3.30 11.43 -0.79
C GLU A 130 3.94 11.77 -2.14
N PRO A 131 3.41 12.79 -2.85
CA PRO A 131 3.99 13.25 -4.10
C PRO A 131 5.38 13.87 -3.86
N ARG A 132 6.24 13.81 -4.88
CA ARG A 132 7.56 14.42 -4.83
C ARG A 132 7.44 15.93 -5.10
N GLU A 133 7.16 16.66 -4.05
CA GLU A 133 7.07 18.12 -4.04
C GLU A 133 8.09 18.70 -3.05
N GLU A 134 8.39 19.99 -3.16
CA GLU A 134 9.35 20.64 -2.26
C GLU A 134 8.90 20.56 -0.79
N VAL A 135 7.58 20.70 -0.54
CA VAL A 135 7.00 20.59 0.80
C VAL A 135 7.25 19.20 1.40
N THR A 136 7.04 18.14 0.62
CA THR A 136 7.30 16.76 1.03
C THR A 136 8.79 16.51 1.26
N THR A 137 9.64 17.07 0.39
CA THR A 137 11.10 16.91 0.50
C THR A 137 11.62 17.63 1.75
N GLU A 138 11.10 18.81 2.05
CA GLU A 138 11.43 19.56 3.26
C GLU A 138 10.97 18.82 4.53
N PHE A 139 9.78 18.21 4.50
CA PHE A 139 9.33 17.34 5.57
C PHE A 139 10.29 16.16 5.81
N LEU A 140 10.74 15.49 4.75
CA LEU A 140 11.73 14.41 4.85
C LEU A 140 13.08 14.90 5.43
N ARG A 141 13.55 16.09 5.03
CA ARG A 141 14.77 16.69 5.60
C ARG A 141 14.63 16.96 7.10
N LYS A 142 13.47 17.47 7.53
CA LYS A 142 13.16 17.69 8.95
C LYS A 142 13.13 16.38 9.74
N MET A 143 12.45 15.36 9.21
CA MET A 143 12.44 14.01 9.80
C MET A 143 13.87 13.46 9.94
N HIS A 144 14.67 13.56 8.88
CA HIS A 144 16.06 13.11 8.88
C HIS A 144 16.88 13.81 9.97
N ALA A 145 16.77 15.15 10.08
CA ALA A 145 17.47 15.92 11.09
C ALA A 145 17.05 15.53 12.52
N GLN A 146 15.75 15.36 12.77
CA GLN A 146 15.24 14.97 14.08
C GLN A 146 15.73 13.58 14.51
N ILE A 147 15.70 12.60 13.60
CA ILE A 147 16.19 11.24 13.87
C ILE A 147 17.71 11.26 14.12
N LYS A 148 18.47 11.94 13.26
CA LYS A 148 19.94 12.01 13.35
C LYS A 148 20.42 12.71 14.62
N ASN A 149 19.71 13.74 15.07
CA ASN A 149 20.07 14.51 16.26
C ASN A 149 19.64 13.85 17.57
N SER A 150 18.81 12.80 17.52
CA SER A 150 18.36 12.07 18.71
C SER A 150 19.26 10.86 18.99
N ALA A 151 20.15 11.00 19.98
CA ALA A 151 21.05 9.92 20.40
C ALA A 151 20.28 8.62 20.76
N VAL A 152 19.14 8.77 21.45
CA VAL A 152 18.31 7.64 21.89
C VAL A 152 17.68 6.90 20.69
N VAL A 153 17.29 7.62 19.64
CA VAL A 153 16.80 6.97 18.41
C VAL A 153 17.94 6.24 17.72
N MET A 154 19.12 6.84 17.65
CA MET A 154 20.31 6.27 17.02
C MET A 154 20.86 5.02 17.73
N GLU A 155 20.57 4.83 19.01
CA GLU A 155 20.86 3.57 19.73
C GLU A 155 20.02 2.38 19.23
N THR A 156 18.92 2.63 18.51
CA THR A 156 18.08 1.57 17.98
C THR A 156 18.77 0.91 16.77
N PRO A 157 18.92 -0.43 16.72
CA PRO A 157 19.72 -1.10 15.70
C PRO A 157 19.35 -0.79 14.23
N THR A 158 18.09 -0.49 13.97
CA THR A 158 17.57 -0.21 12.61
C THR A 158 17.53 1.27 12.24
N ALA A 159 17.96 2.18 13.14
CA ALA A 159 17.96 3.62 12.88
C ALA A 159 18.86 4.05 11.69
N PRO A 160 20.06 3.47 11.47
CA PRO A 160 20.85 3.80 10.28
C PRO A 160 20.15 3.43 8.97
N GLN A 161 19.40 2.33 8.97
CA GLN A 161 18.62 1.89 7.81
C GLN A 161 17.42 2.80 7.56
N LEU A 162 16.80 3.32 8.62
CA LEU A 162 15.76 4.34 8.54
C LEU A 162 16.30 5.63 7.90
N LEU A 163 17.46 6.14 8.35
CA LEU A 163 18.10 7.31 7.73
C LEU A 163 18.39 7.09 6.24
N SER A 164 18.94 5.91 5.89
CA SER A 164 19.19 5.55 4.49
C SER A 164 17.89 5.54 3.66
N ALA A 165 16.78 5.03 4.21
CA ALA A 165 15.49 5.07 3.53
C ALA A 165 14.99 6.51 3.31
N ILE A 166 15.21 7.42 4.26
CA ILE A 166 14.87 8.84 4.11
C ILE A 166 15.73 9.49 3.02
N ASP A 167 17.04 9.25 3.02
CA ASP A 167 17.97 9.79 2.03
C ASP A 167 17.61 9.34 0.61
N GLN A 168 17.29 8.06 0.43
CA GLN A 168 16.83 7.53 -0.86
C GLN A 168 15.57 8.26 -1.36
N ARG A 169 14.63 8.57 -0.46
CA ARG A 169 13.42 9.32 -0.80
C ARG A 169 13.72 10.78 -1.15
N ILE A 170 14.62 11.45 -0.44
CA ILE A 170 15.06 12.82 -0.75
C ILE A 170 15.73 12.86 -2.13
N GLN A 171 16.59 11.89 -2.45
CA GLN A 171 17.23 11.77 -3.76
C GLN A 171 16.24 11.40 -4.87
N GLY A 172 15.04 10.92 -4.51
CA GLY A 172 14.00 10.50 -5.44
C GLY A 172 14.26 9.15 -6.07
N GLN A 173 15.04 8.30 -5.41
CA GLN A 173 15.11 6.89 -5.75
C GLN A 173 13.79 6.26 -5.32
N GLU A 174 12.98 5.79 -6.28
CA GLU A 174 11.87 4.93 -5.91
C GLU A 174 12.41 3.57 -5.45
N ILE A 175 12.04 3.19 -4.22
CA ILE A 175 12.33 1.88 -3.64
C ILE A 175 11.33 0.87 -4.21
N THR A 176 11.19 0.83 -5.54
CA THR A 176 10.39 -0.19 -6.21
C THR A 176 11.30 -1.40 -6.35
N LYS A 177 10.95 -2.50 -5.67
CA LYS A 177 11.55 -3.80 -6.01
C LYS A 177 11.28 -4.02 -7.50
N ARG A 178 12.30 -3.83 -8.34
CA ARG A 178 12.20 -4.21 -9.75
C ARG A 178 11.72 -5.65 -9.76
N LEU A 179 10.65 -5.93 -10.50
CA LEU A 179 10.26 -7.30 -10.80
C LEU A 179 11.47 -7.92 -11.50
N ALA A 180 12.26 -8.68 -10.74
CA ALA A 180 13.41 -9.36 -11.28
C ALA A 180 12.87 -10.48 -12.17
N THR A 181 13.34 -10.53 -13.41
CA THR A 181 13.09 -11.67 -14.28
C THR A 181 13.58 -12.92 -13.55
N PRO A 182 12.72 -13.92 -13.28
CA PRO A 182 13.16 -15.11 -12.60
C PRO A 182 14.30 -15.77 -13.39
N PRO A 183 15.35 -16.28 -12.74
CA PRO A 183 16.59 -16.70 -13.39
C PRO A 183 16.45 -17.87 -14.38
N ASN A 184 15.25 -18.45 -14.56
CA ASN A 184 14.94 -19.55 -15.48
C ASN A 184 13.66 -19.34 -16.31
N SER A 185 13.25 -18.09 -16.58
CA SER A 185 12.09 -17.86 -17.44
C SER A 185 12.43 -18.19 -18.90
N ASN A 186 11.82 -19.25 -19.46
CA ASN A 186 11.77 -19.48 -20.91
C ASN A 186 10.90 -18.42 -21.58
N ILE A 187 11.43 -17.20 -21.73
CA ILE A 187 10.73 -16.09 -22.39
C ILE A 187 10.59 -16.47 -23.87
N PRO A 188 9.35 -16.58 -24.40
CA PRO A 188 9.15 -16.89 -25.82
C PRO A 188 9.80 -15.83 -26.70
N LYS A 189 10.41 -16.26 -27.81
CA LYS A 189 10.95 -15.32 -28.79
C LYS A 189 9.80 -14.52 -29.42
N PRO A 190 9.94 -13.19 -29.61
CA PRO A 190 8.93 -12.39 -30.28
C PRO A 190 8.66 -12.90 -31.71
N ILE A 191 7.39 -12.96 -32.09
CA ILE A 191 6.98 -13.35 -33.45
C ILE A 191 6.87 -12.06 -34.29
N THR A 192 7.95 -11.68 -34.96
CA THR A 192 7.98 -10.43 -35.72
C THR A 192 7.44 -10.62 -37.14
N PRO A 193 6.68 -9.65 -37.67
CA PRO A 193 6.29 -9.65 -39.07
C PRO A 193 7.53 -9.44 -39.96
N LYS A 194 7.46 -9.99 -41.18
CA LYS A 194 8.56 -9.94 -42.16
C LYS A 194 9.00 -8.52 -42.53
N ASN A 195 8.10 -7.53 -42.41
CA ASN A 195 8.39 -6.14 -42.71
C ASN A 195 7.95 -5.19 -41.58
N MET A 196 8.88 -4.89 -40.68
CA MET A 196 8.66 -3.95 -39.58
C MET A 196 8.54 -2.47 -40.02
N LYS A 197 8.96 -2.12 -41.25
CA LYS A 197 8.94 -0.71 -41.73
C LYS A 197 7.55 -0.25 -42.19
N LYS A 198 6.67 -1.19 -42.55
CA LYS A 198 5.29 -0.93 -42.97
C LYS A 198 4.37 -1.94 -42.29
N LEU A 199 4.27 -1.82 -40.98
CA LEU A 199 3.44 -2.71 -40.16
C LEU A 199 1.97 -2.54 -40.55
N LYS A 200 1.33 -3.63 -40.99
CA LYS A 200 -0.13 -3.71 -41.07
C LYS A 200 -0.61 -4.60 -39.95
N ILE A 201 -1.72 -4.22 -39.32
CA ILE A 201 -2.30 -5.01 -38.23
C ILE A 201 -2.63 -6.44 -38.68
N LEU A 202 -3.16 -6.61 -39.90
CA LEU A 202 -3.44 -7.92 -40.49
C LEU A 202 -2.21 -8.80 -40.72
N ASP A 203 -0.99 -8.24 -40.71
CA ASP A 203 0.26 -9.00 -40.88
C ASP A 203 0.83 -9.50 -39.54
N LEU A 204 0.19 -9.13 -38.41
CA LEU A 204 0.60 -9.56 -37.07
C LEU A 204 0.09 -10.97 -36.77
N ASP A 205 0.92 -11.76 -36.09
CA ASP A 205 0.47 -13.00 -35.49
C ASP A 205 -0.49 -12.70 -34.32
N PRO A 206 -1.65 -13.37 -34.21
CA PRO A 206 -2.60 -13.13 -33.12
C PRO A 206 -1.98 -13.28 -31.73
N THR A 207 -1.03 -14.21 -31.57
CA THR A 207 -0.31 -14.44 -30.31
C THR A 207 0.58 -13.26 -29.96
N GLU A 208 1.28 -12.70 -30.94
CA GLU A 208 2.16 -11.55 -30.69
C GLU A 208 1.35 -10.29 -30.41
N LEU A 209 0.23 -10.09 -31.13
CA LEU A 209 -0.70 -9.01 -30.83
C LEU A 209 -1.18 -9.08 -29.38
N ALA A 210 -1.62 -10.27 -28.93
CA ALA A 210 -2.04 -10.50 -27.55
C ALA A 210 -0.92 -10.22 -26.53
N ARG A 211 0.31 -10.68 -26.79
CA ARG A 211 1.48 -10.43 -25.92
C ARG A 211 1.77 -8.94 -25.77
N GLN A 212 1.80 -8.21 -26.88
CA GLN A 212 2.14 -6.78 -26.85
C GLN A 212 1.04 -5.97 -26.17
N LEU A 213 -0.24 -6.26 -26.43
CA LEU A 213 -1.36 -5.63 -25.71
C LEU A 213 -1.27 -5.92 -24.21
N THR A 214 -1.02 -7.17 -23.81
CA THR A 214 -0.86 -7.55 -22.40
C THR A 214 0.28 -6.79 -21.72
N ILE A 215 1.42 -6.60 -22.39
CA ILE A 215 2.55 -5.83 -21.85
C ILE A 215 2.15 -4.36 -21.65
N ILE A 216 1.45 -3.76 -22.62
CA ILE A 216 1.01 -2.37 -22.54
C ILE A 216 -0.01 -2.20 -21.40
N GLU A 217 -1.00 -3.07 -21.31
CA GLU A 217 -2.01 -3.07 -20.24
C GLU A 217 -1.38 -3.29 -18.87
N PHE A 218 -0.44 -4.25 -18.75
CA PHE A 218 0.31 -4.47 -17.51
C PHE A 218 1.09 -3.22 -17.10
N ASN A 219 1.70 -2.50 -18.04
CA ASN A 219 2.41 -1.26 -17.73
C ASN A 219 1.46 -0.16 -17.20
N HIS A 220 0.22 -0.10 -17.69
CA HIS A 220 -0.80 0.78 -17.12
C HIS A 220 -1.20 0.33 -15.72
N HIS A 221 -1.48 -0.95 -15.53
CA HIS A 221 -1.86 -1.53 -14.25
C HIS A 221 -0.76 -1.36 -13.17
N ALA A 222 0.50 -1.66 -13.51
CA ALA A 222 1.64 -1.58 -12.59
C ALA A 222 1.95 -0.14 -12.11
N ARG A 223 1.44 0.88 -12.81
CA ARG A 223 1.57 2.28 -12.39
C ARG A 223 0.51 2.71 -11.38
N ILE A 224 -0.56 1.92 -11.20
CA ILE A 224 -1.61 2.25 -10.23
C ILE A 224 -1.03 2.18 -8.82
N ARG A 225 -1.09 3.30 -8.11
CA ARG A 225 -0.63 3.38 -6.72
C ARG A 225 -1.77 3.06 -5.75
N PRO A 226 -1.52 2.37 -4.62
CA PRO A 226 -2.56 2.05 -3.64
C PRO A 226 -3.33 3.28 -3.14
N ASN A 227 -2.66 4.43 -2.99
CA ASN A 227 -3.28 5.67 -2.55
C ASN A 227 -4.34 6.22 -3.51
N GLU A 228 -4.34 5.81 -4.79
CA GLU A 228 -5.35 6.15 -5.79
C GLU A 228 -6.63 5.35 -5.58
N CYS A 229 -6.51 4.12 -5.09
CA CYS A 229 -7.63 3.23 -4.76
C CYS A 229 -8.31 3.60 -3.43
N LEU A 230 -7.79 4.56 -2.69
CA LEU A 230 -8.39 5.06 -1.45
C LEU A 230 -9.39 6.17 -1.74
N SER A 231 -10.46 6.25 -0.94
CA SER A 231 -11.44 7.35 -0.94
C SER A 231 -12.04 7.67 -2.32
N GLN A 232 -12.12 6.68 -3.21
CA GLN A 232 -12.65 6.82 -4.56
C GLN A 232 -12.02 7.99 -5.35
N LYS A 233 -10.71 8.24 -5.17
CA LYS A 233 -10.02 9.37 -5.81
C LYS A 233 -10.17 9.37 -7.34
N TRP A 234 -10.23 8.20 -7.97
CA TRP A 234 -10.45 8.07 -9.42
C TRP A 234 -11.79 8.66 -9.89
N LYS A 235 -12.83 8.70 -9.03
CA LYS A 235 -14.12 9.31 -9.36
C LYS A 235 -14.13 10.84 -9.25
N LYS A 236 -13.15 11.43 -8.54
CA LYS A 236 -13.09 12.88 -8.36
C LYS A 236 -12.58 13.53 -9.65
N ARG A 237 -13.50 14.06 -10.46
CA ARG A 237 -13.18 14.75 -11.72
C ARG A 237 -12.43 16.04 -11.40
N ARG A 238 -11.16 16.14 -11.79
CA ARG A 238 -10.47 17.43 -11.84
C ARG A 238 -11.11 18.22 -12.99
N SER A 239 -11.79 19.31 -12.64
CA SER A 239 -12.34 20.25 -13.63
C SER A 239 -11.18 20.72 -14.52
N ASN A 240 -11.30 20.52 -15.84
CA ASN A 240 -10.52 21.17 -16.89
C ASN A 240 -9.19 20.54 -17.37
N SER A 241 -8.92 19.25 -17.12
CA SER A 241 -7.77 18.58 -17.78
C SER A 241 -8.20 17.39 -18.65
N THR A 242 -7.60 17.29 -19.85
CA THR A 242 -7.69 16.13 -20.75
C THR A 242 -6.80 14.97 -20.31
N GLU A 243 -5.89 15.20 -19.36
CA GLU A 243 -5.00 14.17 -18.83
C GLU A 243 -5.68 13.33 -17.73
N PRO A 244 -5.41 12.01 -17.66
CA PRO A 244 -5.93 11.17 -16.59
C PRO A 244 -5.48 11.69 -15.23
N SER A 245 -6.41 11.85 -14.29
CA SER A 245 -6.09 12.38 -12.95
C SER A 245 -5.40 11.36 -12.02
N THR A 246 -5.41 10.07 -12.38
CA THR A 246 -4.81 8.95 -11.64
C THR A 246 -4.36 7.85 -12.62
N GLY A 247 -3.50 6.93 -12.18
CA GLY A 247 -3.16 5.71 -12.91
C GLY A 247 -4.39 4.85 -13.20
N VAL A 248 -5.36 4.77 -12.28
CA VAL A 248 -6.66 4.11 -12.54
C VAL A 248 -7.38 4.73 -13.73
N ASN A 249 -7.46 6.07 -13.79
CA ASN A 249 -8.10 6.76 -14.92
C ASN A 249 -7.31 6.59 -16.22
N ALA A 250 -5.98 6.46 -16.14
CA ALA A 250 -5.14 6.20 -17.31
C ALA A 250 -5.40 4.79 -17.87
N MET A 251 -5.58 3.79 -17.00
CA MET A 251 -5.95 2.43 -17.40
C MET A 251 -7.34 2.41 -18.04
N ILE A 252 -8.35 3.04 -17.42
CA ILE A 252 -9.71 3.14 -17.99
C ILE A 252 -9.68 3.83 -19.37
N LEU A 253 -8.94 4.94 -19.50
CA LEU A 253 -8.81 5.63 -20.78
C LEU A 253 -8.13 4.76 -21.84
N HIS A 254 -7.11 3.98 -21.46
CA HIS A 254 -6.45 3.04 -22.35
C HIS A 254 -7.42 1.98 -22.88
N SER A 255 -8.19 1.34 -22.00
CA SER A 255 -9.19 0.32 -22.40
C SER A 255 -10.25 0.90 -23.34
N ASN A 256 -10.76 2.10 -23.07
CA ASN A 256 -11.70 2.78 -23.97
C ASN A 256 -11.09 3.09 -25.35
N ARG A 257 -9.83 3.56 -25.37
CA ARG A 257 -9.11 3.85 -26.63
C ARG A 257 -8.86 2.57 -27.42
N LEU A 258 -8.53 1.48 -26.76
CA LEU A 258 -8.31 0.19 -27.40
C LEU A 258 -9.60 -0.32 -28.06
N ALA A 259 -10.73 -0.31 -27.34
CA ALA A 259 -12.03 -0.70 -27.89
C ALA A 259 -12.42 0.14 -29.11
N ASN A 260 -12.28 1.47 -29.03
CA ASN A 260 -12.54 2.37 -30.15
C ASN A 260 -11.60 2.11 -31.33
N TYR A 261 -10.31 1.89 -31.06
CA TYR A 261 -9.32 1.59 -32.10
C TYR A 261 -9.62 0.28 -32.85
N VAL A 262 -10.03 -0.77 -32.13
CA VAL A 262 -10.48 -2.02 -32.74
C VAL A 262 -11.70 -1.78 -33.64
N GLY A 263 -12.68 -1.02 -33.15
CA GLY A 263 -13.88 -0.63 -33.91
C GLY A 263 -13.53 0.13 -35.19
N GLU A 264 -12.68 1.15 -35.09
CA GLU A 264 -12.20 1.94 -36.23
C GLU A 264 -11.47 1.08 -37.27
N LEU A 265 -10.58 0.18 -36.84
CA LEU A 265 -9.84 -0.70 -37.75
C LEU A 265 -10.74 -1.65 -38.54
N VAL A 266 -11.80 -2.17 -37.91
CA VAL A 266 -12.80 -3.03 -38.55
C VAL A 266 -13.66 -2.21 -39.52
N LEU A 267 -14.15 -1.05 -39.09
CA LEU A 267 -15.02 -0.20 -39.90
C LEU A 267 -14.30 0.43 -41.10
N ALA A 268 -12.99 0.66 -40.98
CA ALA A 268 -12.15 1.17 -42.06
C ALA A 268 -11.91 0.16 -43.21
N GLN A 269 -12.32 -1.10 -43.06
CA GLN A 269 -12.23 -2.08 -44.14
C GLN A 269 -13.48 -2.02 -45.04
N ASP A 270 -13.34 -1.51 -46.26
CA ASP A 270 -14.43 -1.43 -47.24
C ASP A 270 -14.84 -2.83 -47.76
N GLU A 271 -13.86 -3.69 -48.02
CA GLU A 271 -14.10 -5.04 -48.53
C GLU A 271 -14.57 -5.99 -47.40
N LEU A 272 -15.72 -6.63 -47.60
CA LEU A 272 -16.30 -7.60 -46.64
C LEU A 272 -15.28 -8.66 -46.22
N LYS A 273 -14.52 -9.22 -47.16
CA LYS A 273 -13.53 -10.27 -46.88
C LYS A 273 -12.41 -9.77 -45.95
N LYS A 274 -11.91 -8.54 -46.16
CA LYS A 274 -10.89 -7.93 -45.30
C LYS A 274 -11.45 -7.60 -43.92
N ARG A 275 -12.69 -7.11 -43.85
CA ARG A 275 -13.40 -6.85 -42.59
C ARG A 275 -13.52 -8.12 -41.73
N VAL A 276 -13.94 -9.23 -42.34
CA VAL A 276 -14.02 -10.54 -41.66
C VAL A 276 -12.64 -11.00 -41.17
N SER A 277 -11.58 -10.83 -41.97
CA SER A 277 -10.22 -11.17 -41.55
C SER A 277 -9.75 -10.32 -40.36
N MET A 278 -10.08 -9.03 -40.32
CA MET A 278 -9.74 -8.15 -39.20
C MET A 278 -10.43 -8.58 -37.91
N ILE A 279 -11.74 -8.86 -37.98
CA ILE A 279 -12.50 -9.36 -36.83
C ILE A 279 -11.89 -10.68 -36.34
N LYS A 280 -11.60 -11.61 -37.26
CA LYS A 280 -11.02 -12.91 -36.92
C LYS A 280 -9.67 -12.77 -36.21
N LEU A 281 -8.81 -11.85 -36.64
CA LEU A 281 -7.53 -11.58 -35.98
C LEU A 281 -7.73 -11.17 -34.52
N PHE A 282 -8.63 -10.22 -34.24
CA PHE A 282 -8.88 -9.76 -32.87
C PHE A 282 -9.53 -10.83 -31.99
N VAL A 283 -10.48 -11.61 -32.52
CA VAL A 283 -11.06 -12.76 -31.81
C VAL A 283 -9.97 -13.78 -31.46
N GLN A 284 -9.11 -14.13 -32.40
CA GLN A 284 -8.00 -15.05 -32.16
C GLN A 284 -7.00 -14.50 -31.13
N ALA A 285 -6.71 -13.20 -31.16
CA ALA A 285 -5.85 -12.58 -30.16
C ALA A 285 -6.50 -12.62 -28.77
N ALA A 286 -7.81 -12.40 -28.66
CA ALA A 286 -8.55 -12.48 -27.41
C ALA A 286 -8.57 -13.91 -26.83
N ASP A 287 -8.78 -14.93 -27.66
CA ASP A 287 -8.76 -16.34 -27.25
C ASP A 287 -7.40 -16.75 -26.65
N VAL A 288 -6.29 -16.24 -27.20
CA VAL A 288 -4.94 -16.50 -26.69
C VAL A 288 -4.61 -15.63 -25.47
N GLY A 289 -5.23 -14.45 -25.36
CA GLY A 289 -4.98 -13.42 -24.36
C GLY A 289 -5.76 -13.55 -23.04
N LEU A 290 -6.48 -14.65 -22.80
CA LEU A 290 -7.42 -14.89 -21.67
C LEU A 290 -6.91 -14.66 -20.23
N VAL A 291 -5.66 -14.21 -20.03
CA VAL A 291 -5.12 -13.83 -18.70
C VAL A 291 -5.14 -12.31 -18.46
N SER A 292 -5.40 -11.48 -19.48
CA SER A 292 -5.60 -10.04 -19.27
C SER A 292 -7.08 -9.74 -19.00
N LEU A 293 -7.37 -9.34 -17.75
CA LEU A 293 -8.71 -9.13 -17.20
C LEU A 293 -9.60 -8.13 -17.98
N ASP A 294 -9.03 -7.29 -18.84
CA ASP A 294 -9.77 -6.24 -19.57
C ASP A 294 -9.99 -6.52 -21.07
N CYS A 295 -9.15 -7.33 -21.71
CA CYS A 295 -9.24 -7.61 -23.15
C CYS A 295 -10.53 -8.40 -23.50
N VAL A 296 -10.96 -9.29 -22.62
CA VAL A 296 -12.16 -10.14 -22.84
C VAL A 296 -13.47 -9.34 -22.73
N CYS A 297 -13.49 -8.26 -21.94
CA CYS A 297 -14.68 -7.42 -21.79
C CYS A 297 -14.81 -6.35 -22.89
N SER A 298 -13.77 -6.16 -23.71
CA SER A 298 -13.67 -5.06 -24.68
C SER A 298 -13.82 -5.51 -26.15
N VAL A 299 -14.02 -6.81 -26.40
CA VAL A 299 -14.26 -7.41 -27.73
C VAL A 299 -15.71 -7.84 -27.87
#